data_AF-A0A3E1HFE8-F1
#
_entry.id   AF-A0A3E1HFE8-F1
#
_cell.length_a   1.000
_cell.length_b   1.000
_cell.length_c   1.000
_cell.angle_alpha   90.00
_cell.angle_beta   90.00
_cell.angle_gamma   90.00
#
_symmetry.space_group_name_H-M   'P 1'
#
loop_
_entity.id
_entity.type
_entity.pdbx_description
1 polymer ?
#
loop_
_entity_poly.entity_id
_entity_poly.type
_entity_poly.pdbx_seq_one_letter_code
_entity_poly.pdbx_strand_id
1 'polypeptide(L)'
;MSRSHKAIAETAVQDLYEVTSAFDNVSAIFTLMLETFPEDSTPHALAQLGTLALKDWYSKVYQWCECMENELDDANAEAQKAPPLSHYLLDQRSNEVVEAISAERTHATRWWTHLNEMRRRKELPEWVAAGIGTHDEHDLMLESRKAVNRSIFGSDDLGGDQPYRAIPLDQA
;
A
#
# COMPACT_ATOMS: atom_id res chain seq x y z
N MET A 1 -10.47 3.89 3.59
CA MET A 1 -9.69 3.10 4.56
C MET A 1 -8.50 2.50 3.81
N SER A 2 -7.27 2.77 4.23
CA SER A 2 -6.09 2.09 3.66
C SER A 2 -6.07 0.66 4.16
N ARG A 3 -5.91 -0.32 3.27
CA ARG A 3 -5.71 -1.72 3.68
C ARG A 3 -4.38 -1.83 4.43
N SER A 4 -4.32 -2.67 5.46
CA SER A 4 -3.06 -2.95 6.17
C SER A 4 -2.11 -3.71 5.24
N HIS A 5 -0.80 -3.56 5.44
CA HIS A 5 0.20 -4.29 4.64
C HIS A 5 0.01 -5.82 4.74
N LYS A 6 -0.40 -6.33 5.90
CA LYS A 6 -0.76 -7.74 6.09
C LYS A 6 -1.92 -8.17 5.18
N ALA A 7 -3.02 -7.40 5.16
CA ALA A 7 -4.16 -7.71 4.31
C ALA A 7 -3.81 -7.63 2.81
N ILE A 8 -2.90 -6.74 2.42
CA ILE A 8 -2.39 -6.65 1.05
C ILE A 8 -1.58 -7.92 0.71
N ALA A 9 -0.69 -8.36 1.60
CA ALA A 9 0.12 -9.56 1.39
C ALA A 9 -0.72 -10.84 1.34
N GLU A 10 -1.70 -11.00 2.24
CA GLU A 10 -2.65 -12.13 2.22
C GLU A 10 -3.46 -12.18 0.92
N THR A 11 -3.90 -11.01 0.42
CA THR A 11 -4.61 -10.92 -0.87
C THR A 11 -3.69 -11.34 -2.02
N ALA A 12 -2.43 -10.90 -2.01
CA ALA A 12 -1.48 -11.25 -3.07
C ALA A 12 -1.17 -12.75 -3.12
N VAL A 13 -1.09 -13.44 -1.98
CA VAL A 13 -0.96 -14.91 -1.94
C VAL A 13 -2.18 -15.58 -2.55
N GLN A 14 -3.39 -15.11 -2.21
CA GLN A 14 -4.63 -15.61 -2.79
C GLN A 14 -4.69 -15.42 -4.31
N ASP A 15 -4.29 -14.25 -4.81
CA ASP A 15 -4.24 -13.95 -6.24
C ASP A 15 -3.29 -14.92 -6.99
N LEU A 16 -2.16 -15.30 -6.38
CA LEU A 16 -1.24 -16.29 -6.96
C LEU A 16 -1.88 -17.68 -7.08
N TYR A 17 -2.70 -18.09 -6.11
CA TYR A 17 -3.49 -19.34 -6.20
C TYR A 17 -4.59 -19.29 -7.26
N GLU A 18 -5.17 -18.12 -7.51
CA GLU A 18 -6.11 -17.95 -8.62
C GLU A 18 -5.41 -18.08 -9.98
N VAL A 19 -4.18 -17.57 -10.09
CA VAL A 19 -3.34 -17.73 -11.29
C VAL A 19 -3.01 -19.20 -11.57
N THR A 20 -2.70 -20.01 -10.55
CA THR A 20 -2.47 -21.46 -10.76
C THR A 20 -3.72 -22.17 -11.27
N SER A 21 -4.91 -21.81 -10.76
CA SER A 21 -6.19 -22.32 -11.26
C SER A 21 -6.46 -21.91 -12.71
N ALA A 22 -6.05 -20.69 -13.10
CA ALA A 22 -6.14 -20.24 -14.49
C ALA A 22 -5.20 -21.02 -15.41
N PHE A 23 -4.00 -21.39 -14.93
CA PHE A 23 -3.10 -22.26 -15.67
C PHE A 23 -3.69 -23.66 -15.89
N ASP A 24 -4.47 -24.21 -14.96
CA ASP A 24 -5.06 -25.55 -15.13
C ASP A 24 -5.99 -25.57 -16.36
N ASN A 25 -6.78 -24.49 -16.51
CA ASN A 25 -7.66 -24.31 -17.66
C ASN A 25 -6.88 -24.18 -18.98
N VAL A 26 -5.78 -23.42 -18.99
CA VAL A 26 -4.92 -23.27 -20.16
C VAL A 26 -4.22 -24.58 -20.52
N SER A 27 -3.78 -25.34 -19.51
CA SER A 27 -3.20 -26.68 -19.70
C SER A 27 -4.20 -27.61 -20.37
N ALA A 28 -5.46 -27.60 -19.92
CA ALA A 28 -6.51 -28.42 -20.51
C ALA A 28 -6.75 -28.07 -21.99
N ILE A 29 -6.73 -26.78 -22.34
CA ILE A 29 -6.84 -26.31 -23.72
C ILE A 29 -5.68 -26.83 -24.57
N PHE A 30 -4.44 -26.70 -24.09
CA PHE A 30 -3.28 -27.21 -24.84
C PHE A 30 -3.31 -28.72 -24.99
N THR A 31 -3.71 -29.48 -23.98
CA THR A 31 -3.90 -30.93 -24.08
C THR A 31 -4.91 -31.28 -25.18
N LEU A 32 -6.08 -30.62 -25.18
CA LEU A 32 -7.09 -30.84 -26.23
C LEU A 32 -6.54 -30.51 -27.63
N MET A 33 -5.76 -29.43 -27.76
CA MET A 33 -5.14 -29.07 -29.04
C MET A 33 -4.13 -30.13 -29.50
N LEU A 34 -3.32 -30.69 -28.60
CA LEU A 34 -2.37 -31.75 -28.93
C LEU A 34 -3.07 -33.04 -29.39
N GLU A 35 -4.21 -33.37 -28.79
CA GLU A 35 -5.01 -34.55 -29.15
C GLU A 35 -5.81 -34.35 -30.46
N THR A 36 -6.23 -33.12 -30.74
CA THR A 36 -7.12 -32.81 -31.86
C THR A 36 -6.37 -32.52 -33.16
N PHE A 37 -5.21 -31.86 -33.08
CA PHE A 37 -4.47 -31.40 -34.26
C PHE A 37 -3.28 -32.30 -34.60
N PRO A 38 -3.02 -32.58 -35.89
CA PRO A 38 -1.88 -33.39 -36.32
C PRO A 38 -0.54 -32.81 -35.88
N GLU A 39 0.46 -33.66 -35.63
CA GLU A 39 1.78 -33.27 -35.13
C GLU A 39 2.49 -32.21 -36.01
N ASP A 40 2.30 -32.30 -37.33
CA ASP A 40 2.95 -31.41 -38.31
C ASP A 40 2.26 -30.04 -38.44
N SER A 41 1.19 -29.80 -37.67
CA SER A 41 0.37 -28.61 -37.78
C SER A 41 0.82 -27.48 -36.85
N THR A 42 0.63 -26.23 -37.28
CA THR A 42 0.94 -25.04 -36.47
C THR A 42 0.21 -25.02 -35.12
N PRO A 43 -1.08 -25.41 -35.00
CA PRO A 43 -1.76 -25.49 -33.71
C PRO A 43 -1.14 -26.51 -32.74
N HIS A 44 -0.68 -27.66 -33.25
CA HIS A 44 0.00 -28.66 -32.42
C HIS A 44 1.33 -28.13 -31.89
N ALA A 45 2.15 -27.52 -32.75
CA ALA A 45 3.41 -26.88 -32.33
C ALA A 45 3.19 -25.75 -31.31
N LEU A 46 2.14 -24.93 -31.49
CA LEU A 46 1.76 -23.90 -30.52
C LEU A 46 1.41 -24.50 -29.16
N ALA A 47 0.63 -25.59 -29.14
CA ALA A 47 0.24 -26.26 -27.90
C ALA A 47 1.43 -26.92 -27.19
N GLN A 48 2.41 -27.45 -27.93
CA GLN A 48 3.66 -27.97 -27.35
C GLN A 48 4.47 -26.86 -26.66
N LEU A 49 4.67 -25.73 -27.35
CA LEU A 49 5.36 -24.57 -26.80
C LEU A 49 4.60 -23.99 -25.60
N GLY A 50 3.28 -23.87 -25.71
CA GLY A 50 2.40 -23.43 -24.65
C GLY A 50 2.50 -24.30 -23.40
N THR A 51 2.53 -25.63 -23.56
CA THR A 51 2.69 -26.58 -22.46
C THR A 51 4.04 -26.43 -21.74
N LEU A 52 5.12 -26.21 -22.50
CA LEU A 52 6.45 -25.98 -21.91
C LEU A 52 6.51 -24.66 -21.14
N ALA A 53 5.99 -23.58 -21.73
CA ALA A 53 5.93 -22.28 -21.07
C ALA A 53 5.07 -22.33 -19.80
N LEU A 54 3.92 -23.00 -19.86
CA LEU A 54 3.02 -23.14 -18.71
C LEU A 54 3.69 -23.88 -17.55
N LYS A 55 4.45 -24.94 -17.81
CA LYS A 55 5.21 -25.67 -16.78
C LYS A 55 6.24 -24.81 -16.06
N ASP A 56 6.97 -23.96 -16.81
CA ASP A 56 7.91 -23.00 -16.22
C ASP A 56 7.18 -21.97 -15.33
N TRP A 57 6.03 -21.47 -15.81
CA TRP A 57 5.21 -20.54 -15.04
C TRP A 57 4.61 -21.16 -13.77
N TYR A 58 4.14 -22.41 -13.81
CA TYR A 58 3.71 -23.13 -12.59
C TYR A 58 4.83 -23.18 -11.56
N SER A 59 6.02 -23.60 -11.98
CA SER A 59 7.18 -23.71 -11.09
C SER A 59 7.49 -22.37 -10.40
N LYS A 60 7.43 -21.26 -11.14
CA LYS A 60 7.69 -19.92 -10.61
C LYS A 60 6.60 -19.46 -9.64
N VAL A 61 5.33 -19.64 -10.00
CA VAL A 61 4.21 -19.22 -9.14
C VAL A 61 4.18 -20.00 -7.84
N TYR A 62 4.45 -21.32 -7.88
CA TYR A 62 4.57 -22.12 -6.65
C TYR A 62 5.71 -21.64 -5.74
N GLN A 63 6.88 -21.34 -6.31
CA GLN A 63 7.99 -20.78 -5.53
C GLN A 63 7.64 -19.43 -4.90
N TRP A 64 6.90 -18.58 -5.61
CA TRP A 64 6.44 -17.30 -5.07
C TRP A 64 5.42 -17.47 -3.96
N CYS A 65 4.45 -18.38 -4.10
CA CYS A 65 3.52 -18.72 -3.02
C CYS A 65 4.28 -19.18 -1.78
N GLU A 66 5.18 -20.15 -1.93
CA GLU A 66 5.96 -20.70 -0.80
C GLU A 66 6.83 -19.63 -0.12
N CYS A 67 7.53 -18.79 -0.88
CA CYS A 67 8.29 -17.68 -0.32
C CYS A 67 7.40 -16.70 0.44
N MET A 68 6.29 -16.27 -0.16
CA MET A 68 5.40 -15.29 0.47
C MET A 68 4.71 -15.84 1.71
N GLU A 69 4.30 -17.12 1.72
CA GLU A 69 3.71 -17.77 2.88
C GLU A 69 4.71 -17.88 4.03
N ASN A 70 5.94 -18.33 3.75
CA ASN A 70 6.99 -18.42 4.76
C ASN A 70 7.33 -17.05 5.36
N GLU A 71 7.47 -16.01 4.52
CA GLU A 71 7.71 -14.64 4.99
C GLU A 71 6.55 -14.10 5.83
N LEU A 72 5.31 -14.42 5.45
CA LEU A 72 4.12 -14.00 6.20
C LEU A 72 4.04 -14.71 7.56
N ASP A 73 4.36 -16.00 7.60
CA ASP A 73 4.42 -16.80 8.82
C ASP A 73 5.52 -16.33 9.76
N ASP A 74 6.72 -16.04 9.23
CA ASP A 74 7.83 -15.47 9.99
C ASP A 74 7.47 -14.09 10.56
N ALA A 75 6.89 -13.21 9.74
CA ALA A 75 6.44 -11.89 10.19
C ALA A 75 5.35 -11.99 11.27
N ASN A 76 4.44 -12.96 11.14
CA ASN A 76 3.39 -13.21 12.12
C ASN A 76 3.95 -13.80 13.42
N ALA A 77 4.95 -14.70 13.32
CA ALA A 77 5.65 -15.25 14.47
C ALA A 77 6.50 -14.20 15.20
N GLU A 78 7.16 -13.30 14.47
CA GLU A 78 7.86 -12.14 15.03
C GLU A 78 6.89 -11.19 15.73
N ALA A 79 5.74 -10.88 15.11
CA ALA A 79 4.72 -10.05 15.73
C ALA A 79 4.15 -10.66 17.02
N GLN A 80 4.03 -11.99 17.10
CA GLN A 80 3.58 -12.71 18.29
C GLN A 80 4.65 -12.82 19.38
N LYS A 81 5.93 -12.93 19.00
CA LYS A 81 7.06 -12.99 19.93
C LYS A 81 7.50 -11.62 20.43
N ALA A 82 7.18 -10.56 19.68
CA ALA A 82 7.46 -9.19 20.09
C ALA A 82 6.75 -8.92 21.43
N PRO A 83 7.49 -8.64 22.51
CA PRO A 83 6.85 -8.16 23.72
C PRO A 83 6.06 -6.91 23.37
N PRO A 84 4.85 -6.71 23.96
CA PRO A 84 4.12 -5.46 23.77
C PRO A 84 5.10 -4.31 24.04
N LEU A 85 5.28 -3.47 23.02
CA LEU A 85 6.21 -2.35 23.10
C LEU A 85 5.92 -1.61 24.40
N SER A 86 6.94 -1.45 25.23
CA SER A 86 6.77 -0.74 26.50
C SER A 86 6.16 0.62 26.19
N HIS A 87 5.18 1.04 27.00
CA HIS A 87 4.39 2.26 26.75
C HIS A 87 5.26 3.48 26.42
N TYR A 88 6.48 3.53 26.97
CA TYR A 88 7.51 4.53 26.68
C TYR A 88 8.02 4.53 25.22
N LEU A 89 8.24 3.37 24.59
CA LEU A 89 8.71 3.27 23.21
C LEU A 89 7.61 3.58 22.19
N LEU A 90 6.36 3.28 22.51
CA LEU A 90 5.20 3.72 21.73
C LEU A 90 5.06 5.24 21.80
N ASP A 91 5.27 5.82 22.97
CA ASP A 91 5.22 7.27 23.21
C ASP A 91 6.36 8.00 22.48
N GLN A 92 7.59 7.45 22.52
CA GLN A 92 8.73 8.00 21.80
C GLN A 92 8.51 8.02 20.28
N ARG A 93 8.03 6.91 19.68
CA ARG A 93 7.73 6.87 18.24
C ARG A 93 6.56 7.76 17.86
N SER A 94 5.55 7.87 18.72
CA SER A 94 4.44 8.80 18.54
C SER A 94 4.95 10.25 18.52
N ASN A 95 5.84 10.61 19.44
CA ASN A 95 6.44 11.94 19.50
C ASN A 95 7.30 12.27 18.27
N GLU A 96 8.13 11.33 17.79
CA GLU A 96 8.93 11.51 16.57
C GLU A 96 8.04 11.76 15.33
N VAL A 97 6.92 11.03 15.22
CA VAL A 97 5.95 11.23 14.12
C VAL A 97 5.25 12.59 14.25
N VAL A 98 4.87 13.01 15.46
CA VAL A 98 4.28 14.32 15.72
C VAL A 98 5.25 15.46 15.37
N GLU A 99 6.52 15.34 15.74
CA GLU A 99 7.55 16.33 15.43
C GLU A 99 7.79 16.44 13.91
N ALA A 100 7.92 15.31 13.22
CA ALA A 100 8.11 15.29 11.77
C ALA A 100 6.94 15.93 11.02
N ILE A 101 5.70 15.61 11.40
CA ILE A 101 4.50 16.20 10.78
C ILE A 101 4.41 17.70 11.11
N SER A 102 4.77 18.11 12.33
CA SER A 102 4.78 19.53 12.72
C SER A 102 5.80 20.34 11.93
N ALA A 103 7.00 19.77 11.70
CA ALA A 103 8.03 20.39 10.89
C ALA A 103 7.58 20.54 9.44
N GLU A 104 7.07 19.48 8.82
CA GLU A 104 6.53 19.49 7.45
C GLU A 104 5.45 20.56 7.28
N ARG A 105 4.46 20.62 8.19
CA ARG A 105 3.36 21.60 8.12
C ARG A 105 3.83 23.03 8.29
N THR A 106 4.86 23.25 9.09
CA THR A 106 5.49 24.57 9.23
C THR A 106 6.14 25.00 7.91
N HIS A 107 6.84 24.09 7.24
CA HIS A 107 7.43 24.35 5.92
C HIS A 107 6.36 24.61 4.86
N ALA A 108 5.32 23.77 4.78
CA ALA A 108 4.22 23.93 3.84
C ALA A 108 3.50 25.28 4.02
N THR A 109 3.26 25.71 5.26
CA THR A 109 2.58 26.99 5.55
C THR A 109 3.45 28.19 5.15
N ARG A 110 4.78 28.12 5.38
CA ARG A 110 5.72 29.15 4.92
C ARG A 110 5.76 29.26 3.40
N TRP A 111 5.81 28.11 2.72
CA TRP A 111 5.78 28.05 1.25
C TRP A 111 4.50 28.62 0.68
N TRP A 112 3.34 28.23 1.24
CA TRP A 112 2.05 28.79 0.84
C TRP A 112 2.02 30.31 1.00
N THR A 113 2.56 30.84 2.10
CA THR A 113 2.66 32.30 2.35
C THR A 113 3.51 32.99 1.29
N HIS A 114 4.70 32.48 0.99
CA HIS A 114 5.58 33.06 -0.03
C HIS A 114 4.96 33.02 -1.43
N LEU A 115 4.36 31.90 -1.81
CA LEU A 115 3.66 31.80 -3.10
C LEU A 115 2.50 32.79 -3.18
N ASN A 116 1.80 33.02 -2.08
CA ASN A 116 0.75 34.02 -2.01
C ASN A 116 1.25 35.46 -2.18
N GLU A 117 2.38 35.79 -1.56
CA GLU A 117 3.03 37.10 -1.70
C GLU A 117 3.50 37.32 -3.14
N MET A 118 4.19 36.34 -3.73
CA MET A 118 4.65 36.39 -5.13
C MET A 118 3.48 36.52 -6.11
N ARG A 119 2.37 35.80 -5.87
CA ARG A 119 1.14 35.94 -6.66
C ARG A 119 0.60 37.37 -6.59
N ARG A 120 0.45 37.93 -5.39
CA ARG A 120 -0.07 39.30 -5.19
C ARG A 120 0.82 40.35 -5.86
N ARG A 121 2.13 40.12 -5.89
CA ARG A 121 3.11 40.99 -6.57
C ARG A 121 3.20 40.75 -8.08
N LYS A 122 2.45 39.80 -8.63
CA LYS A 122 2.51 39.37 -10.05
C LYS A 122 3.91 38.91 -10.47
N GLU A 123 4.65 38.33 -9.52
CA GLU A 123 5.98 37.76 -9.73
C GLU A 123 5.90 36.30 -10.20
N LEU A 124 4.71 35.69 -10.16
CA LEU A 124 4.46 34.34 -10.68
C LEU A 124 3.98 34.39 -12.14
N PRO A 125 4.39 33.43 -12.97
CA PRO A 125 3.80 33.24 -14.30
C PRO A 125 2.28 33.05 -14.22
N GLU A 126 1.55 33.56 -15.22
CA GLU A 126 0.08 33.58 -15.23
C GLU A 126 -0.55 32.18 -15.10
N TRP A 127 0.09 31.17 -15.69
CA TRP A 127 -0.34 29.77 -15.58
C TRP A 127 -0.14 29.17 -14.17
N VAL A 128 0.78 29.69 -13.37
CA VAL A 128 1.03 29.30 -11.96
C VAL A 128 0.05 30.03 -11.03
N ALA A 129 -0.22 31.30 -11.32
CA ALA A 129 -1.08 32.16 -10.51
C ALA A 129 -2.57 31.77 -10.52
N ALA A 130 -3.00 30.97 -11.51
CA ALA A 130 -4.39 30.59 -11.72
C ALA A 130 -4.99 29.67 -10.63
N GLY A 131 -4.17 29.02 -9.80
CA GLY A 131 -4.65 28.09 -8.77
C GLY A 131 -3.94 28.15 -7.41
N ILE A 132 -2.73 28.70 -7.34
CA ILE A 132 -1.88 28.65 -6.14
C ILE A 132 -2.15 29.83 -5.20
N GLY A 133 -2.18 29.58 -3.89
CA GLY A 133 -2.38 30.61 -2.87
C GLY A 133 -3.84 31.07 -2.72
N THR A 134 -4.80 30.33 -3.27
CA THR A 134 -6.21 30.64 -3.07
C THR A 134 -6.66 30.27 -1.65
N HIS A 135 -7.76 30.89 -1.19
CA HIS A 135 -8.34 30.52 0.10
C HIS A 135 -8.89 29.09 0.06
N ASP A 136 -9.48 28.70 -1.07
CA ASP A 136 -10.02 27.36 -1.30
C ASP A 136 -8.93 26.26 -1.21
N GLU A 137 -7.75 26.50 -1.78
CA GLU A 137 -6.60 25.58 -1.65
C GLU A 137 -6.14 25.44 -0.19
N HIS A 138 -6.16 26.54 0.55
CA HIS A 138 -5.80 26.54 1.96
C HIS A 138 -6.81 25.74 2.80
N ASP A 139 -8.11 25.88 2.52
CA ASP A 139 -9.15 25.13 3.23
C ASP A 139 -9.10 23.63 2.89
N LEU A 140 -8.85 23.28 1.62
CA LEU A 140 -8.57 21.90 1.19
C LEU A 140 -7.36 21.30 1.90
N MET A 141 -6.28 22.07 2.06
CA MET A 141 -5.11 21.67 2.83
C MET A 141 -5.44 21.43 4.31
N LEU A 142 -6.25 22.30 4.94
CA LEU A 142 -6.67 22.12 6.34
C LEU A 142 -7.52 20.86 6.52
N GLU A 143 -8.46 20.58 5.61
CA GLU A 143 -9.27 19.36 5.65
C GLU A 143 -8.43 18.10 5.42
N SER A 144 -7.44 18.17 4.52
CA SER A 144 -6.48 17.08 4.30
C SER A 144 -5.65 16.81 5.56
N ARG A 145 -5.21 17.87 6.26
CA ARG A 145 -4.48 17.73 7.53
C ARG A 145 -5.33 17.06 8.61
N LYS A 146 -6.61 17.43 8.75
CA LYS A 146 -7.54 16.79 9.69
C LYS A 146 -7.78 15.33 9.34
N ALA A 147 -7.94 15.01 8.05
CA ALA A 147 -8.12 13.63 7.60
C ALA A 147 -6.89 12.76 7.94
N VAL A 148 -5.69 13.28 7.75
CA VAL A 148 -4.44 12.62 8.15
C VAL A 148 -4.37 12.45 9.67
N ASN A 149 -4.70 13.50 10.44
CA ASN A 149 -4.70 13.42 11.90
C ASN A 149 -5.68 12.36 12.41
N ARG A 150 -6.89 12.31 11.86
CA ARG A 150 -7.87 11.27 12.21
C ARG A 150 -7.39 9.86 11.85
N SER A 151 -6.68 9.70 10.73
CA SER A 151 -6.15 8.41 10.32
C SER A 151 -5.00 7.91 11.18
N ILE A 152 -4.16 8.82 11.69
CA ILE A 152 -2.93 8.45 12.43
C ILE A 152 -3.17 8.49 13.94
N PHE A 153 -3.84 9.52 14.43
CA PHE A 153 -4.03 9.79 15.86
C PHE A 153 -5.47 9.60 16.35
N GLY A 154 -6.44 9.39 15.45
CA GLY A 154 -7.85 9.27 15.82
C GLY A 154 -8.49 10.58 16.30
N SER A 155 -7.79 11.71 16.14
CA SER A 155 -8.25 13.06 16.53
C SER A 155 -7.98 14.05 15.41
N ASP A 156 -8.63 15.21 15.44
CA ASP A 156 -8.38 16.27 14.46
C ASP A 156 -7.04 17.00 14.68
N ASP A 157 -6.37 16.77 15.82
CA ASP A 157 -5.11 17.39 16.21
C ASP A 157 -3.95 16.37 16.24
N LEU A 158 -2.72 16.88 16.34
CA LEU A 158 -1.49 16.05 16.43
C LEU A 158 -1.30 15.41 17.82
N GLY A 159 -2.39 15.06 18.52
CA GLY A 159 -2.35 14.31 19.77
C GLY A 159 -1.70 15.04 20.96
N GLY A 160 -1.33 16.32 20.84
CA GLY A 160 -0.54 17.04 21.84
C GLY A 160 -1.17 17.24 23.23
N ASP A 161 -2.49 17.01 23.36
CA ASP A 161 -3.22 17.20 24.62
C ASP A 161 -4.21 16.07 24.94
N GLN A 162 -4.10 14.89 24.31
CA GLN A 162 -4.97 13.77 24.70
C GLN A 162 -4.38 13.06 25.93
N PRO A 163 -5.00 13.17 27.14
CA PRO A 163 -4.65 12.31 28.25
C PRO A 163 -4.89 10.87 27.82
N TYR A 164 -3.80 10.12 27.68
CA TYR A 164 -3.70 8.66 27.79
C TYR A 164 -4.94 7.90 27.28
N ARG A 165 -4.82 7.29 26.11
CA ARG A 165 -5.75 6.24 25.68
C ARG A 165 -5.60 5.06 26.65
N ALA A 166 -6.43 5.04 27.69
CA ALA A 166 -6.64 3.83 28.48
C ALA A 166 -7.23 2.80 27.53
N ILE A 167 -6.39 1.87 27.06
CA ILE A 167 -6.87 0.66 26.42
C ILE A 167 -7.61 -0.10 27.52
N PRO A 168 -8.93 -0.32 27.43
CA PRO A 168 -9.62 -1.14 28.41
C PRO A 168 -9.01 -2.54 28.32
N LEU A 169 -8.27 -2.93 29.36
CA LEU A 169 -7.86 -4.30 29.60
C LEU A 169 -9.10 -5.08 30.07
N ASP A 170 -10.09 -5.22 29.20
CA ASP A 170 -11.23 -6.12 29.42
C ASP A 170 -11.75 -6.58 28.07
N GLN A 171 -11.11 -7.64 27.56
CA GLN A 171 -11.74 -8.84 27.00
C GLN A 171 -10.61 -9.76 26.54
N ALA A 172 -10.02 -10.44 27.53
CA ALA A 172 -9.29 -11.69 27.35
C ALA A 172 -10.28 -12.85 27.18
#